data_AF-A0A9P4WHE1-F1
#
_entry.id   AF-A0A9P4WHE1-F1
#
_cell.length_a   1.000
_cell.length_b   1.000
_cell.length_c   1.000
_cell.angle_alpha   90.00
_cell.angle_beta   90.00
_cell.angle_gamma   90.00
#
_symmetry.space_group_name_H-M   'P 1'
#
loop_
_entity.id
_entity.type
_entity.pdbx_description
1 polymer ?
#
loop_
_entity_poly.entity_id
_entity_poly.type
_entity_poly.pdbx_seq_one_letter_code
_entity_poly.pdbx_strand_id
1 'polypeptide(L)'
;MAAKLPEAEYIRAQIDEALEQGDQETRAFEERILDNAAPTEVSPWLEMTRWPKYLHGHSFIEVARLASPANLASEPLLVEFSDSLDRVVEQAHASIRDDKVNVFDQARINSFIQRRRAFDRPLMIKLRNSTYRSYKQVFKRLICFAYRTMQPENSIELTHRLTARQLGHLDEMIAIGVELVKAKSTEKRW
;
A
#
# COMPACT_ATOMS: atom_id res chain seq x y z
N MET A 1 -3.40 37.89 48.72
CA MET A 1 -1.99 37.45 48.76
C MET A 1 -1.86 36.31 47.77
N ALA A 2 -1.22 36.55 46.62
CA ALA A 2 -1.01 35.52 45.61
C ALA A 2 0.19 34.66 46.03
N ALA A 3 -0.04 33.36 46.25
CA ALA A 3 1.02 32.41 46.54
C ALA A 3 1.92 32.30 45.31
N LYS A 4 3.15 32.82 45.41
CA LYS A 4 4.21 32.53 44.44
C LYS A 4 4.52 31.03 44.58
N LEU A 5 4.17 30.25 43.56
CA LEU A 5 4.76 28.92 43.36
C LEU A 5 6.27 29.08 43.53
N PRO A 6 6.93 28.25 44.36
CA PRO A 6 8.35 28.40 44.63
C PRO A 6 9.08 28.26 43.29
N GLU A 7 9.94 29.22 42.99
CA GLU A 7 10.71 29.33 41.74
C GLU A 7 11.35 27.98 41.31
N ALA A 8 11.72 27.15 42.28
CA ALA A 8 12.22 25.80 42.06
C ALA A 8 11.20 24.81 41.45
N GLU A 9 9.91 24.87 41.79
CA GLU A 9 8.87 24.04 41.17
C GLU A 9 8.58 24.47 39.73
N TYR A 10 8.62 25.78 39.45
CA TYR A 10 8.47 26.30 38.10
C TYR A 10 9.65 25.88 37.20
N ILE A 11 10.88 25.99 37.71
CA ILE A 11 12.08 25.56 36.99
C ILE A 11 12.06 24.04 36.74
N ARG A 12 11.63 23.24 37.72
CA ARG A 12 11.48 21.78 37.55
C ARG A 12 10.46 21.44 36.47
N ALA A 13 9.28 22.06 36.50
CA ALA A 13 8.25 21.85 35.49
C ALA A 13 8.75 22.20 34.07
N GLN A 14 9.53 23.27 33.92
CA GLN A 14 10.12 23.61 32.61
C GLN A 14 11.19 22.63 32.15
N ILE A 15 12.00 22.09 33.07
CA ILE A 15 13.00 21.07 32.74
C ILE A 15 12.33 19.76 32.35
N ASP A 16 11.30 19.33 33.09
CA ASP A 16 10.55 18.11 32.79
C ASP A 16 9.84 18.23 31.44
N GLU A 17 9.22 19.37 31.14
CA GLU A 17 8.62 19.64 29.84
C GLU A 17 9.66 19.63 28.70
N ALA A 18 10.84 20.23 28.91
CA ALA A 18 11.92 20.22 27.92
C ALA A 18 12.51 18.82 27.70
N LEU A 19 12.59 17.99 28.75
CA LEU A 19 13.02 16.59 28.66
C LEU A 19 11.98 15.75 27.92
N GLU A 20 10.69 15.94 28.21
CA GLU A 20 9.60 15.26 27.49
C GLU A 20 9.58 15.64 26.01
N GLN A 21 9.80 16.92 25.69
CA GLN A 21 9.94 17.39 24.30
C GLN A 21 11.16 16.75 23.62
N GLY A 22 12.32 16.73 24.27
CA GLY A 22 13.53 16.10 23.73
C GLY A 22 13.39 14.59 23.52
N ASP A 23 12.72 13.89 24.44
CA ASP A 23 12.42 12.46 24.32
C ASP A 23 11.44 12.19 23.17
N GLN A 24 10.42 13.05 23.00
CA GLN A 24 9.48 12.96 21.88
C GLN A 24 10.18 13.22 20.54
N GLU A 25 11.07 14.20 20.46
CA GLU A 25 11.86 14.49 19.27
C GLU A 25 12.83 13.35 18.93
N THR A 26 13.47 12.75 19.94
CA THR A 26 14.38 11.61 19.76
C THR A 26 13.63 10.38 19.26
N ARG A 27 12.48 10.05 19.87
CA ARG A 27 11.61 8.95 19.41
C ARG A 27 11.07 9.19 18.00
N ALA A 28 10.62 10.41 17.70
CA ALA A 28 10.15 10.79 16.38
C ALA A 28 11.28 10.73 15.33
N PHE A 29 12.54 10.94 15.72
CA PHE A 29 13.70 10.76 14.87
C PHE A 29 14.03 9.27 14.66
N GLU A 30 13.96 8.45 15.71
CA GLU A 30 14.19 7.00 15.63
C GLU A 30 13.13 6.27 14.80
N GLU A 31 11.89 6.76 14.77
CA GLU A 31 10.80 6.20 13.96
C GLU A 31 10.88 6.56 12.46
N ARG A 32 11.78 7.47 12.07
CA ARG A 32 11.96 7.87 10.68
C ARG A 32 12.80 6.86 9.91
N ILE A 33 12.44 6.68 8.64
CA ILE A 33 13.23 5.89 7.71
C ILE A 33 14.48 6.69 7.35
N LEU A 34 15.62 6.18 7.79
CA LEU A 34 16.94 6.71 7.44
C LEU A 34 17.43 6.09 6.12
N ASP A 35 18.31 6.78 5.41
CA ASP A 35 18.86 6.33 4.12
C ASP A 35 19.86 5.15 4.27
N ASN A 36 20.27 4.85 5.51
CA ASN A 36 21.17 3.77 5.87
C ASN A 36 20.39 2.54 6.36
N ALA A 37 19.71 1.85 5.44
CA ALA A 37 19.19 0.52 5.73
C ALA A 37 20.34 -0.40 6.18
N ALA A 38 20.27 -0.95 7.39
CA ALA A 38 21.33 -1.79 7.94
C ALA A 38 21.58 -3.01 7.03
N PRO A 39 22.85 -3.46 6.85
CA PRO A 39 23.21 -4.58 5.97
C PRO A 39 22.52 -5.92 6.30
N THR A 40 21.90 -6.03 7.47
CA THR A 40 21.31 -7.25 8.00
C THR A 40 19.90 -7.56 7.49
N GLU A 41 19.19 -6.61 6.86
CA GLU A 41 17.75 -6.76 6.59
C GLU A 41 17.32 -6.72 5.13
N VAL A 42 18.21 -6.44 4.18
CA VAL A 42 17.78 -6.11 2.82
C VAL A 42 18.09 -7.25 1.85
N SER A 43 17.03 -7.94 1.39
CA SER A 43 17.18 -8.82 0.22
C SER A 43 17.78 -8.03 -0.95
N PRO A 44 18.69 -8.58 -1.76
CA PRO A 44 19.33 -7.84 -2.86
C PRO A 44 18.34 -7.19 -3.84
N TRP A 45 17.16 -7.78 -3.99
CA TRP A 45 16.08 -7.20 -4.80
C TRP A 45 15.50 -5.93 -4.18
N LEU A 46 15.36 -5.89 -2.86
CA LEU A 46 14.80 -4.76 -2.14
C LEU A 46 15.80 -3.58 -2.17
N GLU A 47 17.11 -3.82 -2.15
CA GLU A 47 18.13 -2.77 -2.36
C GLU A 47 17.99 -2.09 -3.72
N MET A 48 17.67 -2.84 -4.78
CA MET A 48 17.49 -2.29 -6.14
C MET A 48 16.35 -1.27 -6.21
N THR A 49 15.34 -1.37 -5.34
CA THR A 49 14.21 -0.44 -5.32
C THR A 49 14.59 0.93 -4.76
N ARG A 50 15.74 1.04 -4.07
CA ARG A 50 16.14 2.24 -3.33
C ARG A 50 15.03 2.80 -2.44
N TRP A 51 14.22 1.90 -1.88
CA TRP A 51 13.09 2.27 -1.02
C TRP A 51 13.48 3.13 0.20
N PRO A 52 14.67 2.98 0.85
CA PRO A 52 15.01 3.83 1.99
C PRO A 52 15.16 5.29 1.57
N LYS A 53 15.82 5.52 0.43
CA LYS A 53 15.93 6.85 -0.19
C LYS A 53 14.58 7.43 -0.58
N TYR A 54 13.69 6.60 -1.11
CA TYR A 54 12.36 7.02 -1.53
C TYR A 54 11.46 7.43 -0.35
N LEU A 55 11.58 6.76 0.79
CA LEU A 55 10.80 7.02 2.00
C LEU A 55 11.55 7.87 3.03
N HIS A 56 12.70 8.41 2.66
CA HIS A 56 13.61 9.08 3.59
C HIS A 56 12.91 10.23 4.33
N GLY A 57 13.04 10.24 5.66
CA GLY A 57 12.48 11.28 6.52
C GLY A 57 11.01 11.10 6.88
N HIS A 58 10.32 10.10 6.33
CA HIS A 58 8.95 9.74 6.73
C HIS A 58 8.94 8.69 7.84
N SER A 59 7.89 8.69 8.66
CA SER A 59 7.64 7.62 9.64
C SER A 59 7.28 6.32 8.93
N PHE A 60 7.95 5.23 9.29
CA PHE A 60 7.64 3.90 8.73
C PHE A 60 6.20 3.48 9.01
N ILE A 61 5.69 3.78 10.21
CA ILE A 61 4.33 3.43 10.63
C ILE A 61 3.31 4.18 9.78
N GLU A 62 3.52 5.47 9.56
CA GLU A 62 2.61 6.30 8.76
C GLU A 62 2.58 5.84 7.30
N VAL A 63 3.75 5.56 6.72
CA VAL A 63 3.83 5.03 5.35
C VAL A 63 3.19 3.64 5.25
N ALA A 64 3.37 2.77 6.25
CA ALA A 64 2.75 1.44 6.26
C ALA A 64 1.22 1.51 6.36
N ARG A 65 0.66 2.53 7.03
CA ARG A 65 -0.80 2.77 7.06
C ARG A 65 -1.37 3.07 5.68
N LEU A 66 -0.63 3.75 4.80
CA LEU A 66 -1.05 3.97 3.41
C LEU A 66 -1.29 2.65 2.67
N ALA A 67 -0.57 1.59 3.00
CA ALA A 67 -0.72 0.26 2.40
C ALA A 67 -1.67 -0.67 3.19
N SER A 68 -2.30 -0.21 4.27
CA SER A 68 -3.19 -1.05 5.09
C SER A 68 -4.43 -1.48 4.32
N PRO A 69 -5.04 -2.64 4.66
CA PRO A 69 -6.28 -3.08 4.02
C PRO A 69 -7.37 -2.00 4.09
N ALA A 70 -8.15 -1.88 3.02
CA ALA A 70 -9.27 -0.96 2.95
C ALA A 70 -10.32 -1.31 4.01
N ASN A 71 -10.90 -0.30 4.64
CA ASN A 71 -11.98 -0.46 5.60
C ASN A 71 -13.33 -0.19 4.92
N LEU A 72 -14.28 -1.13 5.05
CA LEU A 72 -15.61 -1.01 4.41
C LEU A 72 -16.43 0.20 4.87
N ALA A 73 -16.32 0.60 6.14
CA ALA A 73 -17.10 1.69 6.69
C ALA A 73 -16.59 3.07 6.24
N SER A 74 -15.27 3.24 6.16
CA SER A 74 -14.66 4.52 5.81
C SER A 74 -14.27 4.63 4.32
N GLU A 75 -13.91 3.52 3.69
CA GLU A 75 -13.33 3.48 2.35
C GLU A 75 -14.04 2.43 1.44
N PRO A 76 -15.37 2.52 1.25
CA PRO A 76 -16.12 1.53 0.47
C PRO A 76 -15.63 1.42 -0.99
N LEU A 77 -15.12 2.50 -1.57
CA LEU A 77 -14.55 2.52 -2.91
C LEU A 77 -13.28 1.66 -3.02
N LEU A 78 -12.37 1.77 -2.05
CA LEU A 78 -11.14 0.97 -2.03
C LEU A 78 -11.41 -0.52 -1.78
N VAL A 79 -12.46 -0.84 -1.02
CA VAL A 79 -12.96 -2.21 -0.90
C VAL A 79 -13.44 -2.71 -2.26
N GLU A 80 -14.20 -1.90 -3.01
CA GLU A 80 -14.64 -2.29 -4.35
C GLU A 80 -13.46 -2.53 -5.32
N PHE A 81 -12.41 -1.71 -5.26
CA PHE A 81 -11.20 -1.94 -6.06
C PHE A 81 -10.51 -3.24 -5.68
N SER A 82 -10.42 -3.52 -4.38
CA SER A 82 -9.84 -4.76 -3.87
C SER A 82 -10.63 -5.98 -4.32
N ASP A 83 -11.96 -5.90 -4.31
CA ASP A 83 -12.85 -6.96 -4.76
C ASP A 83 -12.80 -7.13 -6.28
N SER A 84 -12.68 -6.03 -7.03
CA SER A 84 -12.50 -6.06 -8.48
C SER A 84 -11.21 -6.78 -8.87
N LEU A 85 -10.11 -6.52 -8.17
CA LEU A 85 -8.86 -7.25 -8.36
C LEU A 85 -9.03 -8.75 -8.08
N ASP A 86 -9.73 -9.13 -7.01
CA ASP A 86 -10.01 -10.54 -6.73
C ASP A 86 -10.76 -11.19 -7.89
N ARG A 87 -11.84 -10.55 -8.37
CA ARG A 87 -12.65 -11.04 -9.50
C ARG A 87 -11.80 -11.23 -10.75
N VAL A 88 -10.99 -10.23 -11.12
CA VAL A 88 -10.13 -10.30 -12.32
C VAL A 88 -9.11 -11.43 -12.19
N VAL A 89 -8.43 -11.55 -11.05
CA VAL A 89 -7.42 -12.60 -10.83
C VAL A 89 -8.07 -13.98 -10.85
N GLU A 90 -9.23 -14.15 -10.23
CA GLU A 90 -9.96 -15.41 -10.17
C GLU A 90 -10.51 -15.82 -11.55
N GLN A 91 -11.08 -14.87 -12.30
CA GLN A 91 -11.53 -15.10 -13.67
C GLN A 91 -10.37 -15.47 -14.59
N ALA A 92 -9.24 -14.77 -14.49
CA ALA A 92 -8.05 -15.09 -15.26
C ALA A 92 -7.52 -16.48 -14.90
N HIS A 93 -7.43 -16.81 -13.62
CA HIS A 93 -7.01 -18.14 -13.17
C HIS A 93 -7.94 -19.25 -13.68
N ALA A 94 -9.26 -19.07 -13.56
CA ALA A 94 -10.26 -20.02 -14.06
C ALA A 94 -10.15 -20.16 -15.59
N SER A 95 -10.01 -19.05 -16.32
CA SER A 95 -9.88 -19.08 -17.78
C SER A 95 -8.67 -19.88 -18.26
N ILE A 96 -7.54 -19.79 -17.57
CA ILE A 96 -6.33 -20.54 -17.96
C ILE A 96 -6.44 -22.01 -17.53
N ARG A 97 -7.09 -22.30 -16.39
CA ARG A 97 -7.33 -23.66 -15.92
C ARG A 97 -8.32 -24.41 -16.80
N ASP A 98 -9.36 -23.74 -17.26
CA ASP A 98 -10.46 -24.33 -18.03
C ASP A 98 -10.15 -24.36 -19.55
N ASP A 99 -8.87 -24.25 -19.95
CA ASP A 99 -8.37 -24.25 -21.33
C ASP A 99 -9.06 -23.27 -22.30
N LYS A 100 -9.69 -22.22 -21.77
CA LYS A 100 -10.28 -21.13 -22.58
C LYS A 100 -9.22 -20.26 -23.24
N VAL A 101 -7.96 -20.41 -22.83
CA VAL A 101 -6.79 -19.80 -23.44
C VAL A 101 -6.24 -20.77 -24.48
N ASN A 102 -6.03 -20.30 -25.71
CA ASN A 102 -5.52 -21.08 -26.83
C ASN A 102 -4.30 -21.94 -26.41
N VAL A 103 -4.22 -23.19 -26.86
CA VAL A 103 -3.12 -24.14 -26.57
C VAL A 103 -1.73 -23.54 -26.82
N PHE A 104 -1.57 -22.66 -27.83
CA PHE A 104 -0.31 -21.95 -28.08
C PHE A 104 0.00 -20.91 -27.01
N ASP A 105 -1.00 -20.15 -26.56
CA ASP A 105 -0.87 -19.18 -25.48
C ASP A 105 -0.66 -19.89 -24.14
N GLN A 106 -1.32 -21.03 -23.93
CA GLN A 106 -1.15 -21.84 -22.75
C GLN A 106 0.24 -22.49 -22.69
N ALA A 107 0.75 -23.03 -23.82
CA ALA A 107 2.12 -23.49 -23.94
C ALA A 107 3.11 -22.34 -23.73
N ARG A 108 2.82 -21.14 -24.22
CA ARG A 108 3.63 -19.94 -24.01
C ARG A 108 3.66 -19.49 -22.53
N ILE A 109 2.53 -19.51 -21.84
CA ILE A 109 2.39 -19.13 -20.43
C ILE A 109 3.06 -20.18 -19.52
N ASN A 110 2.93 -21.47 -19.85
CA ASN A 110 3.41 -22.58 -19.03
C ASN A 110 4.79 -23.14 -19.41
N SER A 111 5.41 -22.69 -20.51
CA SER A 111 6.71 -23.19 -20.96
C SER A 111 7.85 -22.69 -20.07
N PHE A 112 8.66 -23.65 -19.60
CA PHE A 112 9.91 -23.40 -18.88
C PHE A 112 11.12 -23.35 -19.83
N ILE A 113 10.94 -23.63 -21.12
CA ILE A 113 12.01 -23.92 -22.10
C ILE A 113 12.55 -22.65 -22.77
N GLN A 114 11.72 -21.60 -22.88
CA GLN A 114 12.21 -20.30 -23.32
C GLN A 114 12.70 -19.51 -22.10
N ARG A 115 13.90 -18.91 -22.18
CA ARG A 115 14.48 -17.95 -21.20
C ARG A 115 13.66 -16.64 -21.14
N ARG A 116 12.35 -16.76 -21.01
CA ARG A 116 11.43 -15.66 -20.78
C ARG A 116 11.58 -15.18 -19.35
N ARG A 117 11.61 -13.87 -19.18
CA ARG A 117 11.79 -13.22 -17.88
C ARG A 117 10.53 -13.49 -17.05
N ALA A 118 10.63 -13.45 -15.72
CA ALA A 118 9.52 -13.80 -14.83
C ALA A 118 8.19 -13.06 -15.15
N PHE A 119 8.27 -11.86 -15.74
CA PHE A 119 7.11 -11.05 -16.14
C PHE A 119 6.34 -11.57 -17.38
N ASP A 120 6.89 -12.49 -18.16
CA ASP A 120 6.21 -13.12 -19.30
C ASP A 120 5.24 -14.24 -18.86
N ARG A 121 5.18 -14.55 -17.56
CA ARG A 121 4.30 -15.55 -16.94
C ARG A 121 3.37 -14.85 -15.95
N PRO A 122 2.34 -14.13 -16.44
CA PRO A 122 1.55 -13.24 -15.60
C PRO A 122 0.79 -13.97 -14.48
N LEU A 123 0.42 -15.24 -14.69
CA LEU A 123 -0.27 -16.08 -13.69
C LEU A 123 0.23 -17.53 -13.76
N MET A 124 0.88 -18.01 -12.70
CA MET A 124 1.33 -19.40 -12.58
C MET A 124 0.23 -20.30 -11.99
N ILE A 125 -0.56 -20.94 -12.84
CA ILE A 125 -1.73 -21.78 -12.45
C ILE A 125 -1.39 -22.85 -11.41
N LYS A 126 -0.15 -23.35 -11.43
CA LYS A 126 0.32 -24.42 -10.53
C LYS A 126 0.67 -23.94 -9.12
N LEU A 127 0.50 -22.65 -8.81
CA LEU A 127 0.74 -22.14 -7.46
C LEU A 127 -0.30 -22.67 -6.49
N ARG A 128 0.11 -22.82 -5.22
CA ARG A 128 -0.80 -23.18 -4.14
C ARG A 128 -1.80 -22.04 -3.92
N ASN A 129 -3.04 -22.37 -3.55
CA ASN A 129 -4.08 -21.39 -3.23
C ASN A 129 -3.62 -20.37 -2.16
N SER A 130 -2.79 -20.79 -1.21
CA SER A 130 -2.20 -19.89 -0.21
C SER A 130 -1.27 -18.85 -0.83
N THR A 131 -0.43 -19.23 -1.78
CA THR A 131 0.46 -18.31 -2.49
C THR A 131 -0.32 -17.30 -3.33
N TYR A 132 -1.38 -17.76 -4.01
CA TYR A 132 -2.30 -16.87 -4.72
C TYR A 132 -2.93 -15.83 -3.81
N ARG A 133 -3.44 -16.26 -2.64
CA ARG A 133 -4.00 -15.34 -1.64
C ARG A 133 -2.97 -14.31 -1.19
N SER A 134 -1.74 -14.73 -0.90
CA SER A 134 -0.66 -13.81 -0.51
C SER A 134 -0.35 -12.78 -1.60
N TYR A 135 -0.28 -13.19 -2.87
CA TYR A 135 -0.03 -12.26 -3.97
C TYR A 135 -1.18 -11.28 -4.18
N LYS A 136 -2.44 -11.76 -4.15
CA LYS A 136 -3.61 -10.87 -4.19
C LYS A 136 -3.56 -9.85 -3.07
N GLN A 137 -3.19 -10.25 -1.85
CA GLN A 137 -3.03 -9.33 -0.72
C GLN A 137 -1.96 -8.26 -0.97
N VAL A 138 -0.79 -8.61 -1.51
CA VAL A 138 0.24 -7.63 -1.85
C VAL A 138 -0.26 -6.62 -2.88
N PHE A 139 -0.95 -7.07 -3.93
CA PHE A 139 -1.52 -6.17 -4.94
C PHE A 139 -2.62 -5.26 -4.37
N LYS A 140 -3.50 -5.78 -3.50
CA LYS A 140 -4.50 -4.96 -2.81
C LYS A 140 -3.86 -3.85 -1.99
N ARG A 141 -2.81 -4.18 -1.23
CA ARG A 141 -2.05 -3.20 -0.44
C ARG A 141 -1.40 -2.14 -1.33
N LEU A 142 -0.86 -2.54 -2.48
CA LEU A 142 -0.28 -1.61 -3.46
C LEU A 142 -1.35 -0.66 -4.04
N ILE A 143 -2.54 -1.16 -4.37
CA ILE A 143 -3.66 -0.32 -4.83
C ILE A 143 -4.05 0.68 -3.74
N CYS A 144 -4.18 0.23 -2.49
CA CYS A 144 -4.48 1.12 -1.37
C CYS A 144 -3.41 2.21 -1.22
N PHE A 145 -2.13 1.83 -1.26
CA PHE A 145 -1.01 2.75 -1.19
C PHE A 145 -1.04 3.78 -2.33
N ALA A 146 -1.17 3.32 -3.57
CA ALA A 146 -1.20 4.20 -4.74
C ALA A 146 -2.41 5.14 -4.72
N TYR A 147 -3.58 4.65 -4.33
CA TYR A 147 -4.78 5.48 -4.25
C TYR A 147 -4.69 6.54 -3.16
N ARG A 148 -4.32 6.13 -1.92
CA ARG A 148 -4.25 7.04 -0.76
C ARG A 148 -3.20 8.12 -0.96
N THR A 149 -2.06 7.78 -1.54
CA THR A 149 -1.00 8.77 -1.82
C THR A 149 -1.40 9.83 -2.84
N MET A 150 -2.38 9.54 -3.69
CA MET A 150 -2.91 10.48 -4.68
C MET A 150 -4.12 11.29 -4.17
N GLN A 151 -4.60 11.03 -2.96
CA GLN A 151 -5.70 11.82 -2.38
C GLN A 151 -5.19 13.18 -1.91
N PRO A 152 -5.94 14.27 -2.15
CA PRO A 152 -5.53 15.62 -1.74
C PRO A 152 -5.46 15.79 -0.22
N GLU A 153 -6.19 14.97 0.55
CA GLU A 153 -6.20 15.00 2.02
C GLU A 153 -5.02 14.24 2.65
N ASN A 154 -4.18 13.59 1.86
CA ASN A 154 -3.05 12.82 2.36
C ASN A 154 -1.96 13.74 2.92
N SER A 155 -1.57 13.51 4.17
CA SER A 155 -0.52 14.30 4.85
C SER A 155 0.90 13.90 4.45
N ILE A 156 1.09 12.72 3.87
CA ILE A 156 2.40 12.17 3.54
C ILE A 156 2.73 12.46 2.07
N GLU A 157 3.50 13.51 1.80
CA GLU A 157 3.93 13.84 0.44
C GLU A 157 5.10 12.95 0.00
N LEU A 158 4.80 11.94 -0.82
CA LEU A 158 5.82 11.10 -1.46
C LEU A 158 6.18 11.63 -2.85
N THR A 159 7.40 11.34 -3.29
CA THR A 159 7.96 11.91 -4.52
C THR A 159 7.37 11.33 -5.82
N HIS A 160 6.68 10.20 -5.77
CA HIS A 160 6.12 9.61 -6.98
C HIS A 160 4.96 10.45 -7.51
N ARG A 161 4.86 10.52 -8.84
CA ARG A 161 3.73 11.14 -9.52
C ARG A 161 3.22 10.20 -10.59
N LEU A 162 1.91 10.06 -10.64
CA LEU A 162 1.28 9.37 -11.76
C LEU A 162 1.43 10.19 -13.03
N THR A 163 1.70 9.51 -14.13
CA THR A 163 1.65 10.13 -15.46
C THR A 163 0.21 10.57 -15.76
N ALA A 164 0.02 11.54 -16.67
CA ALA A 164 -1.32 11.99 -17.08
C ALA A 164 -2.23 10.84 -17.52
N ARG A 165 -1.68 9.82 -18.20
CA ARG A 165 -2.43 8.63 -18.59
C ARG A 165 -2.86 7.79 -17.39
N GLN A 166 -1.96 7.57 -16.42
CA GLN A 166 -2.29 6.82 -15.21
C GLN A 166 -3.31 7.54 -14.35
N LEU A 167 -3.24 8.87 -14.26
CA LEU A 167 -4.27 9.69 -13.62
C LEU A 167 -5.61 9.52 -14.32
N GLY A 168 -5.67 9.63 -15.65
CA GLY A 168 -6.91 9.40 -16.39
C GLY A 168 -7.52 8.01 -16.15
N HIS A 169 -6.71 6.96 -16.06
CA HIS A 169 -7.21 5.63 -15.71
C HIS A 169 -7.67 5.52 -14.25
N LEU A 170 -7.02 6.23 -13.32
CA LEU A 170 -7.44 6.29 -11.93
C LEU A 170 -8.79 7.00 -11.80
N ASP A 171 -8.98 8.11 -12.50
CA ASP A 171 -10.24 8.88 -12.52
C ASP A 171 -11.39 8.05 -13.08
N GLU A 172 -11.16 7.32 -14.18
CA GLU A 172 -12.14 6.39 -14.74
C GLU A 172 -12.48 5.27 -13.76
N MET A 173 -11.47 4.70 -13.10
CA MET A 173 -11.67 3.66 -12.09
C MET A 173 -12.50 4.17 -10.90
N ILE A 174 -12.25 5.40 -10.45
CA ILE A 174 -13.03 6.07 -9.40
C ILE A 174 -14.48 6.27 -9.85
N ALA A 175 -14.70 6.83 -11.05
CA ALA A 175 -16.03 7.08 -11.56
C ALA A 175 -16.88 5.79 -11.62
N ILE A 176 -16.32 4.73 -12.20
CA ILE A 176 -16.99 3.42 -12.28
C ILE A 176 -17.22 2.84 -10.88
N GLY A 177 -16.22 2.89 -10.00
CA GLY A 177 -16.31 2.35 -8.65
C GLY A 177 -17.40 3.04 -7.82
N VAL A 178 -17.55 4.36 -7.94
CA VAL A 178 -18.60 5.13 -7.26
C VAL A 178 -19.99 4.66 -7.70
N GLU A 179 -20.19 4.46 -9.00
CA GLU A 179 -21.48 3.98 -9.52
C GLU A 179 -21.78 2.55 -9.05
N LEU A 180 -20.77 1.67 -9.00
CA LEU A 180 -20.93 0.31 -8.47
C LEU A 180 -21.26 0.29 -6.97
N VAL A 181 -20.61 1.12 -6.17
CA VAL A 181 -20.90 1.23 -4.73
C VAL A 181 -22.34 1.70 -4.52
N LYS A 182 -22.79 2.72 -5.25
CA LYS A 182 -24.18 3.20 -5.20
C LYS A 182 -25.17 2.09 -5.57
N ALA A 183 -24.93 1.39 -6.68
CA ALA A 183 -25.80 0.31 -7.15
C ALA A 183 -25.95 -0.81 -6.10
N LYS A 184 -24.85 -1.22 -5.46
CA LYS A 184 -24.86 -2.23 -4.39
C LYS A 184 -25.56 -1.76 -3.12
N SER A 185 -25.47 -0.46 -2.79
CA SER A 185 -26.21 0.12 -1.67
C SER A 185 -27.72 0.14 -1.91
N THR A 186 -28.15 0.38 -3.14
CA THR A 186 -29.58 0.30 -3.52
C THR A 186 -30.11 -1.13 -3.50
N GLU A 187 -29.33 -2.11 -3.97
CA GLU A 187 -29.73 -3.52 -4.00
C GLU A 187 -29.92 -4.12 -2.60
N LYS A 188 -29.08 -3.74 -1.63
CA LYS A 188 -29.19 -4.17 -0.22
C LYS A 188 -30.38 -3.57 0.56
N ARG A 189 -31.11 -2.62 -0.02
CA ARG A 189 -32.20 -1.88 0.65
C ARG A 189 -33.58 -2.48 0.38
N TRP A 190 -33.67 -3.50 -0.46
CA TRP A 190 -34.86 -4.28 -0.79
C TRP A 190 -34.73 -5.70 -0.25
#